data_AF-A0A2A4F6Q3-F1
#
_entry.id   AF-A0A2A4F6Q3-F1
#
_cell.length_a   1.000
_cell.length_b   1.000
_cell.length_c   1.000
_cell.angle_alpha   90.00
_cell.angle_beta   90.00
_cell.angle_gamma   90.00
#
_symmetry.space_group_name_H-M   'P 1'
#
loop_
_entity.id
_entity.type
_entity.pdbx_description
1 polymer ?
#
loop_
_entity_poly.entity_id
_entity_poly.type
_entity_poly.pdbx_seq_one_letter_code
_entity_poly.pdbx_strand_id
1 'polypeptide(L)'
;MTVRYAVEADGWVSGARRLPSPNYEARPADAVPTLIVVHNISLPPGEFGGSAITDLFLNQLDCDAHPYYDTHLRDTRVSAHFVIHRDGSLEQYVSCDERAWHAGSSSFFGRERCNDFSVGIELEGSDATAFEAPQYETLAALVKALVARYPIGALAGHADIAPGRKTDPGPHFEWPRLQRDTALADRYFPYLHRPLAS
;
A
#
# COMPACT_ATOMS: atom_id res chain seq x y z
N MET A 1 -17.15 -8.68 15.17
CA MET A 1 -17.23 -7.21 15.29
C MET A 1 -16.66 -6.63 14.02
N THR A 2 -17.36 -5.69 13.35
CA THR A 2 -16.80 -5.02 12.17
C THR A 2 -15.68 -4.08 12.63
N VAL A 3 -14.45 -4.33 12.17
CA VAL A 3 -13.31 -3.44 12.43
C VAL A 3 -13.64 -2.05 11.86
N ARG A 4 -13.41 -1.00 12.66
CA ARG A 4 -13.60 0.40 12.26
C ARG A 4 -12.34 1.18 12.55
N TYR A 5 -11.80 1.78 11.51
CA TYR A 5 -10.65 2.67 11.55
C TYR A 5 -11.12 4.12 11.43
N ALA A 6 -10.40 5.04 12.06
CA ALA A 6 -10.52 6.47 11.81
C ALA A 6 -9.13 7.06 11.61
N VAL A 7 -8.99 7.98 10.66
CA VAL A 7 -7.75 8.74 10.47
C VAL A 7 -7.81 9.94 11.41
N GLU A 8 -6.91 9.97 12.38
CA GLU A 8 -6.79 11.03 13.37
C GLU A 8 -6.22 12.32 12.77
N ALA A 9 -6.22 13.39 13.55
CA ALA A 9 -5.79 14.71 13.10
C ALA A 9 -4.30 14.78 12.69
N ASP A 10 -3.46 13.86 13.17
CA ASP A 10 -2.03 13.74 12.84
C ASP A 10 -1.77 12.75 11.69
N GLY A 11 -2.82 12.29 11.00
CA GLY A 11 -2.76 11.36 9.87
C GLY A 11 -2.47 9.91 10.24
N TRP A 12 -2.43 9.59 11.54
CA TRP A 12 -2.34 8.21 12.04
C TRP A 12 -3.72 7.59 12.19
N VAL A 13 -3.82 6.28 11.98
CA VAL A 13 -5.09 5.54 12.02
C VAL A 13 -5.26 4.90 13.40
N SER A 14 -6.38 5.19 14.06
CA SER A 14 -6.73 4.54 15.33
C SER A 14 -6.92 3.03 15.13
N GLY A 15 -6.23 2.22 15.93
CA GLY A 15 -6.27 0.76 15.86
C GLY A 15 -5.16 0.13 15.01
N ALA A 16 -4.40 0.92 14.23
CA ALA A 16 -3.17 0.44 13.59
C ALA A 16 -2.01 0.41 14.61
N ARG A 17 -1.12 -0.59 14.50
CA ARG A 17 0.15 -0.59 15.24
C ARG A 17 1.07 0.48 14.65
N ARG A 18 1.36 1.52 15.43
CA ARG A 18 2.23 2.65 15.03
C ARG A 18 3.71 2.28 15.13
N LEU A 19 4.40 2.26 13.99
CA LEU A 19 5.82 1.93 13.84
C LEU A 19 6.52 3.03 13.02
N PRO A 20 6.82 4.20 13.62
CA PRO A 20 7.25 5.37 12.87
C PRO A 20 8.55 5.13 12.10
N SER A 21 8.44 5.07 10.79
CA SER A 21 9.58 4.94 9.88
C SER A 21 10.33 6.26 9.75
N PRO A 22 11.67 6.25 9.64
CA PRO A 22 12.43 7.44 9.27
C PRO A 22 12.37 7.75 7.76
N ASN A 23 11.79 6.86 6.95
CA ASN A 23 11.78 6.96 5.49
C ASN A 23 10.51 7.69 5.01
N TYR A 24 10.45 9.00 5.24
CA TYR A 24 9.40 9.85 4.72
C TYR A 24 9.92 11.28 4.56
N GLU A 25 9.12 12.12 3.91
CA GLU A 25 9.33 13.55 3.91
C GLU A 25 8.00 14.30 3.72
N ALA A 26 8.04 15.62 3.79
CA ALA A 26 6.86 16.44 3.53
C ALA A 26 6.36 16.22 2.09
N ARG A 27 5.03 16.14 1.93
CA ARG A 27 4.41 16.25 0.60
C ARG A 27 4.76 17.61 -0.01
N PRO A 28 4.90 17.71 -1.35
CA PRO A 28 5.20 18.99 -1.98
C PRO A 28 4.01 19.96 -1.84
N ALA A 29 4.29 21.18 -1.37
CA ALA A 29 3.28 22.21 -1.12
C ALA A 29 2.13 21.70 -0.23
N ASP A 30 0.88 22.09 -0.52
CA ASP A 30 -0.32 21.64 0.21
C ASP A 30 -0.94 20.38 -0.40
N ALA A 31 -0.13 19.51 -1.02
CA ALA A 31 -0.64 18.29 -1.64
C ALA A 31 -1.24 17.36 -0.58
N VAL A 32 -2.49 16.98 -0.79
CA VAL A 32 -3.19 15.97 0.00
C VAL A 32 -3.30 14.66 -0.80
N PRO A 33 -3.44 13.51 -0.13
CA PRO A 33 -3.72 12.26 -0.81
C PRO A 33 -5.02 12.33 -1.63
N THR A 34 -4.92 11.96 -2.90
CA THR A 34 -6.07 11.80 -3.82
C THR A 34 -6.13 10.40 -4.44
N LEU A 35 -5.12 9.56 -4.19
CA LEU A 35 -4.98 8.22 -4.74
C LEU A 35 -4.58 7.23 -3.63
N ILE A 36 -5.12 6.02 -3.66
CA ILE A 36 -4.57 4.89 -2.89
C ILE A 36 -3.86 3.97 -3.88
N VAL A 37 -2.63 3.57 -3.56
CA VAL A 37 -1.88 2.59 -4.35
C VAL A 37 -1.77 1.31 -3.54
N VAL A 38 -2.27 0.22 -4.10
CA VAL A 38 -2.20 -1.12 -3.51
C VAL A 38 -0.96 -1.83 -4.04
N HIS A 39 -0.19 -2.42 -3.13
CA HIS A 39 1.05 -3.15 -3.37
C HIS A 39 0.95 -4.55 -2.76
N ASN A 40 1.93 -5.39 -3.07
CA ASN A 40 2.22 -6.57 -2.26
C ASN A 40 3.70 -6.66 -1.94
N ILE A 41 3.99 -7.32 -0.82
CA ILE A 41 5.35 -7.55 -0.36
C ILE A 41 5.44 -8.86 0.43
N SER A 42 6.57 -9.54 0.32
CA SER A 42 6.93 -10.73 1.09
C SER A 42 8.45 -10.75 1.22
N LEU A 43 8.97 -10.93 2.43
CA LEU A 43 10.40 -10.94 2.69
C LEU A 43 10.76 -12.11 3.63
N PRO A 44 11.58 -13.08 3.18
CA PRO A 44 12.07 -13.26 1.81
C PRO A 44 10.94 -13.43 0.76
N PRO A 45 11.21 -13.29 -0.55
CA PRO A 45 10.18 -13.41 -1.57
C PRO A 45 9.43 -14.75 -1.48
N GLY A 46 8.09 -14.69 -1.36
CA GLY A 46 7.22 -15.86 -1.20
C GLY A 46 7.10 -16.40 0.22
N GLU A 47 7.83 -15.82 1.19
CA GLU A 47 7.73 -16.16 2.60
C GLU A 47 6.93 -15.09 3.37
N PHE A 48 6.11 -15.53 4.32
CA PHE A 48 5.18 -14.69 5.07
C PHE A 48 5.43 -14.81 6.57
N GLY A 49 5.12 -13.75 7.30
CA GLY A 49 5.36 -13.62 8.73
C GLY A 49 6.77 -13.09 9.05
N GLY A 50 7.08 -13.06 10.35
CA GLY A 50 8.33 -12.49 10.84
C GLY A 50 8.32 -10.95 10.84
N SER A 51 9.52 -10.36 10.96
CA SER A 51 9.71 -8.90 11.07
C SER A 51 10.35 -8.26 9.85
N ALA A 52 10.76 -9.01 8.83
CA ALA A 52 11.62 -8.50 7.77
C ALA A 52 11.02 -7.30 7.00
N ILE A 53 9.69 -7.27 6.78
CA ILE A 53 9.01 -6.12 6.18
C ILE A 53 9.12 -4.88 7.08
N THR A 54 8.83 -5.05 8.38
CA THR A 54 8.99 -4.01 9.39
C THR A 54 10.42 -3.50 9.43
N ASP A 55 11.39 -4.42 9.49
CA ASP A 55 12.80 -4.10 9.60
C ASP A 55 13.29 -3.37 8.35
N LEU A 56 12.82 -3.73 7.15
CA LEU A 56 13.10 -2.98 5.92
C LEU A 56 12.61 -1.55 6.02
N PHE A 57 11.34 -1.35 6.38
CA PHE A 57 10.74 -0.01 6.46
C PHE A 57 11.28 0.84 7.61
N LEU A 58 11.92 0.23 8.61
CA LEU A 58 12.58 0.93 9.72
C LEU A 58 14.10 1.10 9.53
N ASN A 59 14.67 0.68 8.39
CA ASN A 59 16.13 0.63 8.13
C ASN A 59 16.91 -0.22 9.15
N GLN A 60 16.31 -1.34 9.57
CA GLN A 60 16.85 -2.28 10.55
C GLN A 60 17.06 -3.69 9.96
N LEU A 61 16.75 -3.91 8.68
CA LEU A 61 16.88 -5.20 8.03
C LEU A 61 18.34 -5.68 8.04
N ASP A 62 18.58 -6.82 8.67
CA ASP A 62 19.86 -7.53 8.54
C ASP A 62 19.99 -8.10 7.13
N CYS A 63 20.72 -7.36 6.28
CA CYS A 63 20.90 -7.75 4.88
C CYS A 63 21.79 -8.99 4.73
N ASP A 64 22.57 -9.37 5.75
CA ASP A 64 23.42 -10.57 5.71
C ASP A 64 22.61 -11.85 5.99
N ALA A 65 21.39 -11.71 6.52
CA ALA A 65 20.53 -12.84 6.89
C ALA A 65 19.93 -13.60 5.68
N HIS A 66 19.89 -13.00 4.49
CA HIS A 66 19.35 -13.66 3.30
C HIS A 66 19.95 -13.09 2.00
N PRO A 67 20.33 -13.93 1.01
CA PRO A 67 20.96 -13.46 -0.24
C PRO A 67 20.16 -12.42 -1.01
N TYR A 68 18.82 -12.52 -0.99
CA TYR A 68 17.95 -11.53 -1.60
C TYR A 68 18.08 -10.15 -0.94
N TYR A 69 18.24 -10.10 0.39
CA TYR A 69 18.35 -8.83 1.11
C TYR A 69 19.67 -8.14 0.77
N ASP A 70 20.78 -8.87 0.83
CA ASP A 70 22.10 -8.38 0.42
C ASP A 70 22.09 -7.85 -1.02
N THR A 71 21.55 -8.63 -1.96
CA THR A 71 21.63 -8.31 -3.39
C THR A 71 20.69 -7.17 -3.80
N HIS A 72 19.51 -7.07 -3.19
CA HIS A 72 18.43 -6.21 -3.70
C HIS A 72 17.97 -5.12 -2.74
N LEU A 73 18.20 -5.26 -1.43
CA LEU A 73 17.65 -4.37 -0.40
C LEU A 73 18.72 -3.61 0.37
N ARG A 74 19.99 -4.01 0.27
CA ARG A 74 21.09 -3.27 0.88
C ARG A 74 21.09 -1.81 0.42
N ASP A 75 21.24 -0.90 1.38
CA ASP A 75 21.21 0.56 1.20
C ASP A 75 19.91 1.13 0.63
N THR A 76 18.88 0.31 0.42
CA THR A 76 17.58 0.81 -0.01
C THR A 76 16.90 1.58 1.12
N ARG A 77 16.23 2.67 0.76
CA ARG A 77 15.39 3.42 1.67
C ARG A 77 14.01 3.54 1.09
N VAL A 78 13.09 2.76 1.63
CA VAL A 78 11.72 2.64 1.16
C VAL A 78 10.78 2.58 2.34
N SER A 79 9.51 2.91 2.11
CA SER A 79 8.45 2.80 3.08
C SER A 79 7.10 2.78 2.37
N ALA A 80 6.11 2.20 3.03
CA ALA A 80 4.71 2.43 2.72
C ALA A 80 4.05 3.17 3.88
N HIS A 81 2.78 3.55 3.71
CA HIS A 81 2.03 4.07 4.86
C HIS A 81 1.58 2.90 5.74
N PHE A 82 1.13 1.80 5.13
CA PHE A 82 0.56 0.66 5.83
C PHE A 82 1.09 -0.68 5.32
N VAL A 83 1.11 -1.67 6.22
CA VAL A 83 1.23 -3.10 5.90
C VAL A 83 0.04 -3.83 6.51
N ILE A 84 -0.59 -4.70 5.72
CA ILE A 84 -1.65 -5.62 6.17
C ILE A 84 -1.12 -7.05 6.05
N HIS A 85 -0.83 -7.67 7.19
CA HIS A 85 -0.33 -9.04 7.26
C HIS A 85 -1.39 -10.07 6.90
N ARG A 86 -0.97 -11.31 6.65
CA ARG A 86 -1.87 -12.42 6.27
C ARG A 86 -3.05 -12.61 7.24
N ASP A 87 -2.84 -12.38 8.53
CA ASP A 87 -3.87 -12.50 9.57
C ASP A 87 -4.82 -11.29 9.66
N GLY A 88 -4.60 -10.25 8.84
CA GLY A 88 -5.36 -9.02 8.81
C GLY A 88 -4.89 -7.96 9.80
N SER A 89 -3.82 -8.21 10.56
CA SER A 89 -3.22 -7.19 11.42
C SER A 89 -2.71 -6.00 10.59
N LEU A 90 -2.94 -4.80 11.12
CA LEU A 90 -2.62 -3.54 10.45
C LEU A 90 -1.48 -2.82 11.16
N GLU A 91 -0.43 -2.56 10.42
CA GLU A 91 0.69 -1.72 10.85
C GLU A 91 0.70 -0.42 10.04
N GLN A 92 1.08 0.68 10.69
CA GLN A 92 1.28 1.97 10.03
C GLN A 92 2.70 2.47 10.29
N TYR A 93 3.34 2.97 9.25
CA TYR A 93 4.75 3.39 9.28
C TYR A 93 4.92 4.89 9.08
N VAL A 94 4.06 5.50 8.26
CA VAL A 94 4.12 6.92 7.90
C VAL A 94 2.72 7.51 8.07
N SER A 95 2.65 8.74 8.60
CA SER A 95 1.40 9.50 8.65
C SER A 95 0.85 9.68 7.24
N CYS A 96 -0.46 9.57 7.04
CA CYS A 96 -1.08 9.80 5.73
C CYS A 96 -0.89 11.24 5.22
N ASP A 97 -0.62 12.20 6.11
CA ASP A 97 -0.32 13.60 5.74
C ASP A 97 1.11 13.77 5.20
N GLU A 98 1.99 12.81 5.47
CA GLU A 98 3.39 12.80 5.01
C GLU A 98 3.57 11.94 3.75
N ARG A 99 4.69 12.12 3.04
CA ARG A 99 5.04 11.37 1.83
C ARG A 99 5.88 10.14 2.17
N ALA A 100 5.29 8.95 2.11
CA ALA A 100 6.05 7.69 2.10
C ALA A 100 6.72 7.41 0.73
N TRP A 101 7.67 6.48 0.69
CA TRP A 101 8.49 6.17 -0.49
C TRP A 101 8.16 4.80 -1.11
N HIS A 102 6.95 4.65 -1.66
CA HIS A 102 6.44 3.35 -2.12
C HIS A 102 6.32 3.20 -3.65
N ALA A 103 6.00 4.28 -4.39
CA ALA A 103 5.63 4.18 -5.80
C ALA A 103 6.82 4.30 -6.79
N GLY A 104 7.97 4.84 -6.36
CA GLY A 104 9.10 5.13 -7.25
C GLY A 104 8.70 5.96 -8.49
N SER A 105 9.39 5.72 -9.62
CA SER A 105 9.01 6.33 -10.91
C SER A 105 7.66 5.78 -11.39
N SER A 106 6.66 6.65 -11.43
CA SER A 106 5.25 6.28 -11.61
C SER A 106 4.42 7.44 -12.17
N SER A 107 3.32 7.14 -12.85
CA SER A 107 2.37 8.10 -13.40
C SER A 107 0.93 7.57 -13.32
N PHE A 108 0.03 8.37 -12.77
CA PHE A 108 -1.41 8.09 -12.71
C PHE A 108 -2.16 9.06 -13.62
N PHE A 109 -2.70 8.56 -14.73
CA PHE A 109 -3.37 9.37 -15.76
C PHE A 109 -2.57 10.63 -16.19
N GLY A 110 -1.27 10.48 -16.37
CA GLY A 110 -0.37 11.57 -16.79
C GLY A 110 0.19 12.41 -15.65
N ARG A 111 -0.31 12.26 -14.41
CA ARG A 111 0.28 12.90 -13.23
C ARG A 111 1.40 12.02 -12.67
N GLU A 112 2.63 12.47 -12.87
CA GLU A 112 3.83 11.77 -12.40
C GLU A 112 4.05 11.90 -10.88
N ARG A 113 5.00 11.10 -10.36
CA ARG A 113 5.45 11.13 -8.96
C ARG A 113 4.33 10.80 -7.98
N CYS A 114 3.75 9.60 -8.11
CA CYS A 114 2.55 9.22 -7.37
C CYS A 114 2.71 9.31 -5.84
N ASN A 115 3.91 9.17 -5.29
CA ASN A 115 4.17 9.39 -3.85
C ASN A 115 3.65 10.77 -3.37
N ASP A 116 3.70 11.80 -4.21
CA ASP A 116 3.33 13.18 -3.85
C ASP A 116 1.86 13.29 -3.41
N PHE A 117 0.98 12.44 -3.96
CA PHE A 117 -0.48 12.53 -3.79
C PHE A 117 -1.16 11.19 -3.50
N SER A 118 -0.39 10.19 -3.05
CA SER A 118 -0.97 8.88 -2.72
C SER A 118 -0.61 8.34 -1.35
N VAL A 119 -1.47 7.42 -0.90
CA VAL A 119 -1.25 6.53 0.24
C VAL A 119 -0.97 5.13 -0.30
N GLY A 120 0.25 4.63 -0.06
CA GLY A 120 0.65 3.25 -0.33
C GLY A 120 0.24 2.29 0.78
N ILE A 121 -0.46 1.22 0.40
CA ILE A 121 -0.86 0.11 1.28
C ILE A 121 -0.25 -1.19 0.74
N GLU A 122 0.59 -1.83 1.54
CA GLU A 122 1.18 -3.13 1.27
C GLU A 122 0.28 -4.24 1.82
N LEU A 123 0.00 -5.26 1.01
CA LEU A 123 -0.52 -6.52 1.52
C LEU A 123 0.61 -7.55 1.55
N GLU A 124 0.78 -8.21 2.69
CA GLU A 124 1.70 -9.34 2.78
C GLU A 124 1.23 -10.48 1.85
N GLY A 125 2.03 -10.81 0.85
CA GLY A 125 1.62 -11.71 -0.23
C GLY A 125 2.53 -11.61 -1.44
N SER A 126 2.09 -12.19 -2.55
CA SER A 126 2.84 -12.18 -3.81
C SER A 126 1.93 -12.28 -5.02
N ASP A 127 2.48 -11.99 -6.21
CA ASP A 127 1.79 -12.14 -7.50
C ASP A 127 1.42 -13.60 -7.85
N ALA A 128 1.84 -14.57 -7.03
CA ALA A 128 1.60 -16.00 -7.24
C ALA A 128 0.67 -16.63 -6.18
N THR A 129 0.18 -15.85 -5.21
CA THR A 129 -0.65 -16.37 -4.11
C THR A 129 -1.88 -15.51 -3.85
N ALA A 130 -2.99 -16.17 -3.53
CA ALA A 130 -4.22 -15.50 -3.12
C ALA A 130 -4.02 -14.73 -1.80
N PHE A 131 -4.66 -13.57 -1.67
CA PHE A 131 -4.72 -12.81 -0.42
C PHE A 131 -5.82 -13.35 0.49
N GLU A 132 -5.59 -13.31 1.81
CA GLU A 132 -6.48 -13.89 2.80
C GLU A 132 -7.73 -13.03 3.02
N ALA A 133 -8.81 -13.66 3.50
CA ALA A 133 -10.03 -12.93 3.81
C ALA A 133 -9.86 -11.80 4.85
N PRO A 134 -9.10 -11.99 5.95
CA PRO A 134 -8.80 -10.91 6.90
C PRO A 134 -8.09 -9.72 6.27
N GLN A 135 -7.26 -9.94 5.24
CA GLN A 135 -6.57 -8.85 4.54
C GLN A 135 -7.57 -7.95 3.81
N TYR A 136 -8.54 -8.53 3.09
CA TYR A 136 -9.59 -7.76 2.43
C TYR A 136 -10.51 -7.05 3.40
N GLU A 137 -10.86 -7.67 4.54
CA GLU A 137 -11.67 -7.04 5.58
C GLU A 137 -10.98 -5.79 6.13
N THR A 138 -9.69 -5.91 6.47
CA THR A 138 -8.87 -4.80 6.96
C THR A 138 -8.67 -3.73 5.88
N LEU A 139 -8.33 -4.12 4.66
CA LEU A 139 -8.14 -3.20 3.54
C LEU A 139 -9.41 -2.41 3.24
N ALA A 140 -10.57 -3.07 3.19
CA ALA A 140 -11.84 -2.39 2.94
C ALA A 140 -12.20 -1.40 4.06
N ALA A 141 -11.96 -1.76 5.32
CA ALA A 141 -12.17 -0.85 6.45
C ALA A 141 -11.22 0.36 6.38
N LEU A 142 -9.95 0.14 6.04
CA LEU A 142 -8.93 1.19 5.94
C LEU A 142 -9.23 2.14 4.77
N VAL A 143 -9.56 1.61 3.60
CA VAL A 143 -9.96 2.41 2.42
C VAL A 143 -11.14 3.31 2.75
N LYS A 144 -12.17 2.82 3.44
CA LYS A 144 -13.32 3.64 3.86
C LYS A 144 -12.88 4.79 4.78
N ALA A 145 -11.99 4.53 5.73
CA ALA A 145 -11.47 5.55 6.64
C ALA A 145 -10.67 6.63 5.89
N LEU A 146 -9.81 6.22 4.95
CA LEU A 146 -9.03 7.13 4.11
C LEU A 146 -9.91 8.00 3.21
N VAL A 147 -10.92 7.39 2.55
CA VAL A 147 -11.89 8.12 1.71
C VAL A 147 -12.75 9.08 2.53
N ALA A 148 -13.04 8.76 3.80
CA ALA A 148 -13.78 9.65 4.69
C ALA A 148 -12.95 10.88 5.12
N ARG A 149 -11.62 10.76 5.18
CA ARG A 149 -10.70 11.81 5.65
C ARG A 149 -10.12 12.69 4.53
N TYR A 150 -9.81 12.08 3.39
CA TYR A 150 -9.07 12.69 2.29
C TYR A 150 -9.91 12.70 1.01
N PRO A 151 -9.66 13.62 0.06
CA PRO A 151 -10.34 13.66 -1.23
C PRO A 151 -9.83 12.56 -2.19
N ILE A 152 -9.77 11.32 -1.72
CA ILE A 152 -9.41 10.16 -2.54
C ILE A 152 -10.45 10.01 -3.65
N GLY A 153 -9.96 10.02 -4.90
CA GLY A 153 -10.79 9.85 -6.09
C GLY A 153 -10.64 8.48 -6.74
N ALA A 154 -9.56 7.75 -6.44
CA ALA A 154 -9.25 6.49 -7.10
C ALA A 154 -8.37 5.56 -6.25
N LEU A 155 -8.44 4.27 -6.60
CA LEU A 155 -7.53 3.21 -6.19
C LEU A 155 -6.86 2.63 -7.44
N ALA A 156 -5.59 2.29 -7.33
CA ALA A 156 -4.81 1.67 -8.40
C ALA A 156 -3.83 0.65 -7.82
N GLY A 157 -3.42 -0.33 -8.61
CA GLY A 157 -2.28 -1.18 -8.30
C GLY A 157 -0.96 -0.47 -8.63
N HIS A 158 0.15 -0.93 -8.07
CA HIS A 158 1.47 -0.44 -8.46
C HIS A 158 1.75 -0.70 -9.95
N ALA A 159 1.30 -1.85 -10.47
CA ALA A 159 1.40 -2.20 -11.88
C ALA A 159 0.66 -1.21 -12.80
N ASP A 160 -0.44 -0.63 -12.33
CA ASP A 160 -1.23 0.33 -13.12
C ASP A 160 -0.52 1.68 -13.29
N ILE A 161 0.21 2.12 -12.26
CA ILE A 161 0.93 3.41 -12.26
C ILE A 161 2.38 3.29 -12.73
N ALA A 162 2.90 2.07 -12.86
CA ALA A 162 4.26 1.79 -13.30
C ALA A 162 4.33 0.57 -14.24
N PRO A 163 3.57 0.58 -15.36
CA PRO A 163 3.49 -0.55 -16.28
C PRO A 163 4.86 -0.89 -16.86
N GLY A 164 5.18 -2.19 -16.92
CA GLY A 164 6.47 -2.70 -17.40
C GLY A 164 7.61 -2.67 -16.38
N ARG A 165 7.45 -1.95 -15.25
CA ARG A 165 8.41 -1.93 -14.14
C ARG A 165 7.93 -2.73 -12.94
N LYS A 166 6.64 -2.66 -12.61
CA LYS A 166 6.03 -3.31 -11.45
C LYS A 166 4.84 -4.16 -11.88
N THR A 167 4.60 -5.22 -11.13
CA THR A 167 3.55 -6.22 -11.42
C THR A 167 2.58 -6.40 -10.25
N ASP A 168 2.95 -5.94 -9.05
CA ASP A 168 2.13 -5.96 -7.84
C ASP A 168 0.92 -4.99 -7.94
N PRO A 169 -0.23 -5.32 -7.34
CA PRO A 169 -0.49 -6.44 -6.41
C PRO A 169 -0.76 -7.79 -7.11
N GLY A 170 -0.60 -7.86 -8.43
CA GLY A 170 -0.62 -9.11 -9.19
C GLY A 170 -2.02 -9.65 -9.51
N PRO A 171 -2.09 -10.74 -10.28
CA PRO A 171 -3.34 -11.33 -10.77
C PRO A 171 -4.22 -11.94 -9.67
N HIS A 172 -3.66 -12.20 -8.50
CA HIS A 172 -4.39 -12.77 -7.37
C HIS A 172 -5.06 -11.73 -6.46
N PHE A 173 -4.85 -10.43 -6.74
CA PHE A 173 -5.59 -9.37 -6.07
C PHE A 173 -6.97 -9.16 -6.70
N GLU A 174 -8.02 -9.36 -5.92
CA GLU A 174 -9.41 -9.35 -6.35
C GLU A 174 -10.03 -7.94 -6.24
N TRP A 175 -9.79 -7.09 -7.24
CA TRP A 175 -10.41 -5.77 -7.33
C TRP A 175 -11.96 -5.78 -7.21
N PRO A 176 -12.72 -6.69 -7.85
CA PRO A 176 -14.17 -6.76 -7.67
C PRO A 176 -14.59 -7.02 -6.21
N ARG A 177 -13.81 -7.83 -5.48
CA ARG A 177 -14.04 -8.11 -4.06
C ARG A 177 -13.82 -6.85 -3.23
N LEU A 178 -12.70 -6.14 -3.43
CA LEU A 178 -12.46 -4.89 -2.72
C LEU A 178 -13.56 -3.86 -3.01
N GLN A 179 -14.01 -3.74 -4.26
CA GLN A 179 -15.12 -2.85 -4.61
C GLN A 179 -16.41 -3.21 -3.85
N ARG A 180 -16.80 -4.49 -3.85
CA ARG A 180 -17.97 -4.97 -3.12
C ARG A 180 -17.85 -4.69 -1.63
N ASP A 181 -16.71 -5.03 -1.02
CA ASP A 181 -16.50 -4.94 0.43
C ASP A 181 -16.40 -3.46 0.89
N THR A 182 -15.95 -2.57 0.00
CA THR A 182 -15.95 -1.11 0.23
C THR A 182 -17.28 -0.43 -0.04
N ALA A 183 -18.13 -1.01 -0.90
CA ALA A 183 -19.34 -0.40 -1.45
C ALA A 183 -19.08 0.97 -2.13
N LEU A 184 -17.86 1.18 -2.63
CA LEU A 184 -17.49 2.38 -3.39
C LEU A 184 -17.93 2.24 -4.85
N ALA A 185 -18.32 3.37 -5.44
CA ALA A 185 -18.78 3.42 -6.84
C ALA A 185 -17.64 3.13 -7.84
N ASP A 186 -17.99 2.73 -9.07
CA ASP A 186 -17.03 2.39 -10.15
C ASP A 186 -15.98 3.47 -10.41
N ARG A 187 -16.31 4.75 -10.20
CA ARG A 187 -15.36 5.85 -10.38
C ARG A 187 -14.07 5.72 -9.55
N TYR A 188 -14.12 5.01 -8.42
CA TYR A 188 -12.96 4.76 -7.57
C TYR A 188 -12.05 3.66 -8.13
N PHE A 189 -12.52 2.86 -9.08
CA PHE A 189 -11.82 1.69 -9.64
C PHE A 189 -11.60 1.85 -11.15
N PRO A 190 -10.80 2.83 -11.58
CA PRO A 190 -10.69 3.22 -12.99
C PRO A 190 -10.10 2.12 -13.90
N TYR A 191 -9.44 1.10 -13.33
CA TYR A 191 -8.86 -0.02 -14.07
C TYR A 191 -9.72 -1.30 -14.04
N LEU A 192 -10.74 -1.37 -13.18
CA LEU A 192 -11.53 -2.59 -12.99
C LEU A 192 -12.38 -2.95 -14.21
N HIS A 193 -12.96 -1.94 -14.86
CA HIS A 193 -13.88 -2.12 -16.00
C HIS A 193 -13.26 -1.68 -17.32
N ARG A 194 -11.93 -1.70 -17.44
CA ARG A 194 -11.27 -1.33 -18.69
C ARG A 194 -11.83 -2.23 -19.81
N PRO A 195 -12.37 -1.67 -20.91
CA PRO A 195 -12.62 -2.47 -22.09
C PRO A 195 -11.30 -3.14 -22.46
N LEU A 196 -11.32 -4.45 -22.72
CA LEU A 196 -10.19 -5.12 -23.35
C LEU A 196 -9.84 -4.27 -24.58
N ALA A 197 -8.58 -3.82 -24.66
CA ALA A 197 -8.11 -3.13 -25.85
C ALA A 197 -8.36 -4.07 -27.04
N SER A 198 -9.20 -3.63 -27.97
CA SER A 198 -9.46 -4.28 -29.25
C SER A 198 -8.22 -4.33 -30.11
#